data_AF-A0ABD0TNL3-F1
#
_entry.id   AF-A0ABD0TNL3-F1
#
_cell.length_a   1.000
_cell.length_b   1.000
_cell.length_c   1.000
_cell.angle_alpha   90.00
_cell.angle_beta   90.00
_cell.angle_gamma   90.00
#
_symmetry.space_group_name_H-M   'P 1'
#
loop_
_entity.id
_entity.type
_entity.pdbx_description
1 polymer ?
#
loop_
_entity_poly.entity_id
_entity_poly.type
_entity_poly.pdbx_seq_one_letter_code
_entity_poly.pdbx_strand_id
1 'polypeptide(L)'
;MTQWAWRARSCGGCARAEPTTDEFRRCCFERISPLYWRIPIFLWALTVISWSVSSFWGPVEMFLLYMTHWGLLMIVLESAFGIAMCVKKPSIELNDATFGLPWYVKTYWVLYNIAIPVAFLITVFYWGILKSSKQLHNYAPNPVLDIMLHGINSVVMMVELVFSGHPSRLLHIMQPLFFALAYLLFTVVYYYAGGQDPWGNAFIYPVIDWSKPEQTMVVVTLTALFLALMHLLVVAVASARDAICRRLRTTAGIYNDGFGDES
;
A
#
# COMPACT_ATOMS: atom_id res chain seq x y z
N MET A 1 20.11 25.91 54.58
CA MET A 1 18.83 25.71 53.86
C MET A 1 19.11 25.62 52.37
N THR A 2 19.31 24.42 51.86
CA THR A 2 19.55 24.11 50.45
C THR A 2 18.25 23.57 49.87
N GLN A 3 17.54 24.38 49.07
CA GLN A 3 16.34 23.96 48.36
C GLN A 3 16.75 23.20 47.10
N TRP A 4 16.50 21.90 47.09
CA TRP A 4 16.56 21.04 45.92
C TRP A 4 15.29 21.27 45.08
N ALA A 5 15.41 22.02 43.99
CA ALA A 5 14.34 22.17 43.01
C ALA A 5 14.32 20.93 42.10
N TRP A 6 13.42 19.99 42.39
CA TRP A 6 13.05 18.93 41.45
C TRP A 6 12.34 19.56 40.24
N ARG A 7 13.08 19.80 39.15
CA ARG A 7 12.46 20.04 37.85
C ARG A 7 11.87 18.71 37.37
N ALA A 8 10.56 18.57 37.50
CA ALA A 8 9.82 17.55 36.77
C ALA A 8 10.07 17.74 35.28
N ARG A 9 10.88 16.87 34.67
CA ARG A 9 10.88 16.71 33.22
C ARG A 9 9.51 16.16 32.86
N SER A 10 8.62 17.02 32.37
CA SER A 10 7.43 16.56 31.66
C SER A 10 7.90 15.73 30.47
N CYS A 11 7.78 14.40 30.56
CA CYS A 11 7.80 13.53 29.39
C CYS A 11 6.55 13.81 28.54
N GLY A 12 6.55 14.94 27.83
CA GLY A 12 5.52 15.30 26.85
C GLY A 12 5.68 14.57 25.50
N GLY A 13 6.49 13.50 25.45
CA GLY A 13 6.96 12.90 24.20
C GLY A 13 6.12 11.76 23.62
N CYS A 14 4.96 11.43 24.20
CA CYS A 14 4.17 10.27 23.73
C CYS A 14 2.98 10.61 22.81
N ALA A 15 2.64 11.89 22.63
CA ALA A 15 1.72 12.28 21.57
C ALA A 15 2.52 12.43 20.27
N ARG A 16 2.45 11.45 19.37
CA ARG A 16 2.89 11.66 17.97
C ARG A 16 2.13 12.86 17.45
N ALA A 17 2.84 13.91 17.06
CA ALA A 17 2.23 15.08 16.41
C ALA A 17 1.33 14.62 15.25
N GLU A 18 0.19 15.28 15.08
CA GLU A 18 -0.66 15.01 13.92
C GLU A 18 0.10 15.32 12.63
N PRO A 19 -0.10 14.51 11.57
CA PRO A 19 0.71 14.62 10.39
C PRO A 19 0.28 15.86 9.61
N THR A 20 1.26 16.53 9.01
CA THR A 20 1.01 17.74 8.22
C THR A 20 0.89 17.40 6.74
N THR A 21 0.19 18.23 5.97
CA THR A 21 0.09 18.03 4.50
C THR A 21 1.47 18.01 3.82
N ASP A 22 2.44 18.73 4.38
CA ASP A 22 3.80 18.80 3.87
C ASP A 22 4.55 17.46 3.94
N GLU A 23 4.28 16.63 4.94
CA GLU A 23 4.92 15.31 5.07
C GLU A 23 4.57 14.38 3.90
N PHE A 24 3.34 14.51 3.37
CA PHE A 24 2.88 13.71 2.23
C PHE A 24 3.50 14.15 0.90
N ARG A 25 3.93 15.42 0.81
CA ARG A 25 4.53 16.02 -0.39
C ARG A 25 6.04 15.90 -0.45
N ARG A 26 6.67 15.30 0.55
CA ARG A 26 8.13 15.22 0.68
C ARG A 26 8.61 13.78 0.70
N CYS A 27 9.85 13.61 0.22
CA CYS A 27 10.61 12.38 0.42
C CYS A 27 11.12 12.31 1.86
N CYS A 28 11.26 11.10 2.39
CA CYS A 28 11.92 10.87 3.68
C CYS A 28 13.41 11.30 3.65
N PHE A 29 14.08 11.07 2.52
CA PHE A 29 15.41 11.60 2.18
C PHE A 29 15.24 13.01 1.61
N GLU A 30 15.73 14.02 2.33
CA GLU A 30 15.56 15.42 1.94
C GLU A 30 16.12 15.68 0.52
N ARG A 31 15.55 16.68 -0.18
CA ARG A 31 15.93 17.13 -1.54
C ARG A 31 15.50 16.26 -2.73
N ILE A 32 14.89 15.09 -2.53
CA ILE A 32 14.31 14.30 -3.63
C ILE A 32 12.83 14.64 -3.79
N SER A 33 12.43 15.02 -5.01
CA SER A 33 11.01 15.22 -5.33
C SER A 33 10.27 13.87 -5.40
N PRO A 34 9.11 13.70 -4.73
CA PRO A 34 8.30 12.48 -4.86
C PRO A 34 7.83 12.12 -6.25
N LEU A 35 7.82 13.09 -7.16
CA LEU A 35 7.47 12.87 -8.55
C LEU A 35 8.43 11.90 -9.24
N TYR A 36 9.69 11.77 -8.77
CA TYR A 36 10.69 10.91 -9.39
C TYR A 36 10.39 9.42 -9.31
N TRP A 37 9.63 8.96 -8.30
CA TRP A 37 9.20 7.57 -8.24
C TRP A 37 7.70 7.43 -8.52
N ARG A 38 6.86 8.38 -8.09
CA ARG A 38 5.41 8.30 -8.30
C ARG A 38 5.00 8.33 -9.77
N ILE A 39 5.66 9.15 -10.61
CA ILE A 39 5.38 9.18 -12.05
C ILE A 39 5.73 7.84 -12.72
N PRO A 40 6.96 7.28 -12.53
CA PRO A 40 7.26 5.94 -13.03
C PRO A 40 6.30 4.86 -12.54
N ILE A 41 5.92 4.86 -11.25
CA ILE A 41 4.96 3.89 -10.70
C ILE A 41 3.61 4.00 -11.42
N PHE A 42 3.10 5.23 -11.59
CA PHE A 42 1.84 5.49 -12.29
C PHE A 42 1.88 5.01 -13.75
N LEU A 43 2.94 5.38 -14.49
CA LEU A 43 3.10 4.97 -15.89
C LEU A 43 3.27 3.45 -16.02
N TRP A 44 4.03 2.83 -15.13
CA TRP A 44 4.16 1.38 -15.06
C TRP A 44 2.80 0.72 -14.81
N ALA A 45 2.04 1.18 -13.82
CA ALA A 45 0.75 0.59 -13.47
C ALA A 45 -0.27 0.74 -14.61
N LEU A 46 -0.32 1.91 -15.27
CA LEU A 46 -1.14 2.14 -16.47
C LEU A 46 -0.74 1.23 -17.63
N THR A 47 0.56 1.05 -17.85
CA THR A 47 1.06 0.18 -18.92
C THR A 47 0.71 -1.28 -18.65
N VAL A 48 0.94 -1.75 -17.42
CA VAL A 48 0.68 -3.14 -17.01
C VAL A 48 -0.81 -3.45 -17.02
N ILE A 49 -1.67 -2.55 -16.51
CA ILE A 49 -3.12 -2.80 -16.54
C ILE A 49 -3.66 -2.79 -17.97
N SER A 50 -3.18 -1.87 -18.82
CA SER A 50 -3.58 -1.82 -20.24
C SER A 50 -3.15 -3.09 -20.98
N TRP A 51 -1.89 -3.52 -20.78
CA TRP A 51 -1.38 -4.76 -21.35
C TRP A 51 -2.17 -5.97 -20.84
N SER A 52 -2.47 -6.03 -19.54
CA SER A 52 -3.26 -7.13 -18.96
C SER A 52 -4.66 -7.21 -19.55
N VAL A 53 -5.37 -6.08 -19.69
CA VAL A 53 -6.69 -6.04 -20.33
C VAL A 53 -6.60 -6.46 -21.80
N SER A 54 -5.66 -5.92 -22.56
CA SER A 54 -5.52 -6.22 -24.00
C SER A 54 -5.09 -7.66 -24.30
N SER A 55 -4.44 -8.34 -23.34
CA SER A 55 -3.97 -9.73 -23.48
C SER A 55 -4.77 -10.72 -22.63
N PHE A 56 -5.88 -10.30 -22.05
CA PHE A 56 -6.71 -11.16 -21.21
C PHE A 56 -7.26 -12.33 -22.02
N TRP A 57 -7.09 -13.56 -21.52
CA TRP A 57 -7.43 -14.79 -22.25
C TRP A 57 -8.92 -15.13 -22.20
N GLY A 58 -9.66 -14.56 -21.23
CA GLY A 58 -11.09 -14.75 -21.06
C GLY A 58 -11.91 -13.57 -21.58
N PRO A 59 -13.25 -13.61 -21.42
CA PRO A 59 -14.11 -12.47 -21.66
C PRO A 59 -13.71 -11.26 -20.80
N VAL A 60 -13.63 -10.06 -21.37
CA VAL A 60 -13.08 -8.87 -20.68
C VAL A 60 -13.89 -8.50 -19.43
N GLU A 61 -15.19 -8.80 -19.39
CA GLU A 61 -16.04 -8.64 -18.22
C GLU A 61 -15.60 -9.48 -17.01
N MET A 62 -14.85 -10.56 -17.24
CA MET A 62 -14.26 -11.41 -16.19
C MET A 62 -12.91 -10.87 -15.69
N PHE A 63 -12.40 -9.77 -16.24
CA PHE A 63 -11.10 -9.21 -15.83
C PHE A 63 -11.07 -8.89 -14.33
N LEU A 64 -12.14 -8.26 -13.81
CA LEU A 64 -12.24 -7.90 -12.39
C LEU A 64 -12.63 -9.09 -11.48
N LEU A 65 -12.64 -10.33 -11.98
CA LEU A 65 -12.73 -11.49 -11.09
C LEU A 65 -11.49 -11.60 -10.20
N TYR A 66 -10.30 -11.33 -10.74
CA TYR A 66 -9.05 -11.58 -10.03
C TYR A 66 -8.63 -10.40 -9.14
N MET A 67 -8.29 -10.68 -7.88
CA MET A 67 -7.83 -9.70 -6.89
C MET A 67 -6.60 -8.92 -7.37
N THR A 68 -5.73 -9.54 -8.17
CA THR A 68 -4.54 -8.90 -8.75
C THR A 68 -4.90 -7.63 -9.55
N HIS A 69 -6.02 -7.65 -10.28
CA HIS A 69 -6.46 -6.50 -11.08
C HIS A 69 -7.05 -5.38 -10.21
N TRP A 70 -7.74 -5.73 -9.12
CA TRP A 70 -8.17 -4.74 -8.11
C TRP A 70 -6.96 -4.09 -7.43
N GLY A 71 -5.93 -4.89 -7.11
CA GLY A 71 -4.67 -4.38 -6.58
C GLY A 71 -3.99 -3.39 -7.52
N LEU A 72 -3.90 -3.70 -8.81
CA LEU A 72 -3.33 -2.77 -9.81
C LEU A 72 -4.14 -1.48 -9.95
N LEU A 73 -5.47 -1.54 -9.89
CA LEU A 73 -6.32 -0.35 -9.86
C LEU A 73 -6.01 0.52 -8.63
N MET A 74 -5.80 -0.09 -7.46
CA MET A 74 -5.38 0.65 -6.26
C MET A 74 -4.03 1.33 -6.46
N ILE A 75 -3.06 0.69 -7.13
CA ILE A 75 -1.76 1.32 -7.45
C ILE A 75 -1.92 2.51 -8.40
N VAL A 76 -2.75 2.38 -9.44
CA VAL A 76 -3.05 3.49 -10.37
C VAL A 76 -3.67 4.66 -9.61
N LEU A 77 -4.67 4.41 -8.76
CA LEU A 77 -5.34 5.45 -7.98
C LEU A 77 -4.40 6.09 -6.94
N GLU A 78 -3.66 5.27 -6.19
CA GLU A 78 -2.70 5.72 -5.17
C GLU A 78 -1.67 6.66 -5.79
N SER A 79 -1.04 6.24 -6.88
CA SER A 79 0.00 7.02 -7.55
C SER A 79 -0.56 8.28 -8.22
N ALA A 80 -1.76 8.22 -8.82
CA ALA A 80 -2.44 9.39 -9.36
C ALA A 80 -2.72 10.46 -8.30
N PHE A 81 -3.29 10.05 -7.16
CA PHE A 81 -3.53 10.95 -6.02
C PHE A 81 -2.20 11.46 -5.43
N GLY A 82 -1.16 10.62 -5.39
CA GLY A 82 0.16 10.96 -4.91
C GLY A 82 0.88 12.00 -5.78
N ILE A 83 0.71 11.93 -7.09
CA ILE A 83 1.19 12.95 -8.05
C ILE A 83 0.36 14.22 -7.89
N ALA A 84 -0.97 14.12 -7.88
CA ALA A 84 -1.87 15.26 -7.78
C ALA A 84 -1.58 16.10 -6.53
N MET A 85 -1.33 15.46 -5.38
CA MET A 85 -1.03 16.18 -4.15
C MET A 85 0.34 16.87 -4.15
N CYS A 86 1.32 16.37 -4.92
CA CYS A 86 2.64 17.00 -5.09
C CYS A 86 2.61 18.19 -6.07
N VAL A 87 1.78 18.12 -7.12
CA VAL A 87 1.66 19.19 -8.12
C VAL A 87 0.72 20.31 -7.68
N LYS A 88 -0.32 19.98 -6.90
CA LYS A 88 -1.30 20.96 -6.42
C LYS A 88 -0.60 21.98 -5.53
N LYS A 89 -0.59 23.25 -5.97
CA LYS A 89 -0.09 24.37 -5.16
C LYS A 89 -0.76 24.35 -3.78
N PRO A 90 -0.04 24.69 -2.69
CA PRO A 90 -0.67 24.93 -1.41
C PRO A 90 -1.69 26.06 -1.60
N SER A 91 -2.97 25.74 -1.70
CA SER A 91 -4.02 26.72 -1.51
C SER A 91 -3.95 27.14 -0.05
N ILE A 92 -4.01 28.45 0.22
CA ILE A 92 -4.23 28.99 1.56
C ILE A 92 -5.60 28.48 2.02
N GLU A 93 -5.57 27.29 2.63
CA GLU A 93 -6.58 26.60 3.44
C GLU A 93 -8.06 26.67 2.99
N LEU A 94 -8.54 25.56 2.39
CA LEU A 94 -9.74 24.93 2.92
C LEU A 94 -9.26 23.73 3.73
N ASN A 95 -8.74 23.99 4.93
CA ASN A 95 -8.65 22.94 5.93
C ASN A 95 -10.09 22.46 6.16
N ASP A 96 -10.36 21.17 5.95
CA ASP A 96 -11.61 20.59 6.44
C ASP A 96 -11.69 20.93 7.93
N ALA A 97 -12.74 21.67 8.32
CA ALA A 97 -12.94 22.26 9.65
C ALA A 97 -12.95 21.25 10.82
N THR A 98 -12.68 19.98 10.55
CA THR A 98 -12.86 18.86 11.47
C THR A 98 -11.66 17.91 11.59
N PHE A 99 -10.63 17.93 10.70
CA PHE A 99 -9.61 16.86 10.71
C PHE A 99 -8.17 17.20 10.26
N GLY A 100 -7.76 18.47 10.18
CA GLY A 100 -6.34 18.87 10.02
C GLY A 100 -5.63 18.51 8.70
N LEU A 101 -6.19 17.64 7.86
CA LEU A 101 -5.73 17.32 6.51
C LEU A 101 -6.85 17.53 5.47
N PRO A 102 -6.54 18.03 4.26
CA PRO A 102 -7.50 18.08 3.15
C PRO A 102 -7.96 16.69 2.71
N TRP A 103 -9.20 16.57 2.23
CA TRP A 103 -9.79 15.29 1.80
C TRP A 103 -8.92 14.48 0.83
N TYR A 104 -8.26 15.13 -0.14
CA TYR A 104 -7.45 14.45 -1.16
C TYR A 104 -6.18 13.82 -0.57
N VAL A 105 -5.63 14.40 0.52
CA VAL A 105 -4.51 13.81 1.26
C VAL A 105 -4.97 12.59 2.04
N LYS A 106 -6.15 12.66 2.66
CA LYS A 106 -6.76 11.51 3.35
C LYS A 106 -7.02 10.37 2.37
N THR A 107 -7.57 10.66 1.19
CA THR A 107 -7.82 9.67 0.13
C THR A 107 -6.52 9.01 -0.31
N TYR A 108 -5.48 9.79 -0.62
CA TYR A 108 -4.15 9.26 -0.92
C TYR A 108 -3.64 8.33 0.19
N TRP A 109 -3.74 8.76 1.45
CA TRP A 109 -3.22 7.97 2.57
C TRP A 109 -3.95 6.64 2.74
N VAL A 110 -5.28 6.63 2.56
CA VAL A 110 -6.07 5.40 2.56
C VAL A 110 -5.64 4.47 1.42
N LEU A 111 -5.49 5.02 0.21
CA LEU A 111 -5.03 4.25 -0.95
C LEU A 111 -3.63 3.65 -0.72
N TYR A 112 -2.70 4.42 -0.16
CA TYR A 112 -1.36 3.95 0.24
C TYR A 112 -1.42 2.79 1.25
N ASN A 113 -2.22 2.94 2.31
CA ASN A 113 -2.36 1.91 3.36
C ASN A 113 -3.08 0.65 2.84
N ILE A 114 -3.80 0.71 1.73
CA ILE A 114 -4.41 -0.45 1.06
C ILE A 114 -3.43 -1.07 0.05
N ALA A 115 -2.92 -0.27 -0.88
CA ALA A 115 -2.15 -0.72 -2.04
C ALA A 115 -0.87 -1.46 -1.63
N ILE A 116 -0.14 -0.97 -0.62
CA ILE A 116 1.15 -1.59 -0.23
C ILE A 116 0.94 -2.98 0.41
N PRO A 117 0.12 -3.15 1.48
CA PRO A 117 -0.08 -4.47 2.05
C PRO A 117 -0.72 -5.46 1.07
N VAL A 118 -1.63 -4.99 0.20
CA VAL A 118 -2.27 -5.83 -0.83
C VAL A 118 -1.28 -6.27 -1.89
N ALA A 119 -0.35 -5.40 -2.32
CA ALA A 119 0.73 -5.78 -3.24
C ALA A 119 1.58 -6.94 -2.66
N PHE A 120 2.03 -6.79 -1.40
CA PHE A 120 2.80 -7.82 -0.71
C PHE A 120 2.02 -9.13 -0.55
N LEU A 121 0.72 -9.03 -0.21
CA LEU A 121 -0.18 -10.18 -0.17
C LEU A 121 -0.24 -10.89 -1.54
N ILE A 122 -0.47 -10.16 -2.63
CA ILE A 122 -0.57 -10.72 -3.99
C ILE A 122 0.69 -11.49 -4.33
N THR A 123 1.88 -10.92 -4.11
CA THR A 123 3.14 -11.60 -4.39
C THR A 123 3.26 -12.90 -3.60
N VAL A 124 3.15 -12.85 -2.27
CA VAL A 124 3.39 -14.04 -1.46
C VAL A 124 2.32 -15.10 -1.68
N PHE A 125 1.05 -14.70 -1.80
CA PHE A 125 -0.05 -15.63 -2.04
C PHE A 125 0.05 -16.28 -3.43
N TYR A 126 0.44 -15.52 -4.45
CA TYR A 126 0.60 -16.05 -5.80
C TYR A 126 1.67 -17.15 -5.86
N TRP A 127 2.92 -16.87 -5.45
CA TRP A 127 3.97 -17.90 -5.50
C TRP A 127 3.85 -18.96 -4.42
N GLY A 128 3.37 -18.59 -3.23
CA GLY A 128 3.24 -19.50 -2.10
C GLY A 128 2.09 -20.49 -2.24
N ILE A 129 0.96 -20.08 -2.83
CA ILE A 129 -0.28 -20.87 -2.86
C ILE A 129 -0.73 -21.18 -4.28
N LEU A 130 -0.86 -20.17 -5.15
CA LEU A 130 -1.50 -20.36 -6.46
C LEU A 130 -0.58 -21.06 -7.46
N LYS A 131 0.64 -20.57 -7.64
CA LYS A 131 1.63 -21.07 -8.61
C LYS A 131 2.28 -22.38 -8.17
N SER A 132 2.38 -22.61 -6.87
CA SER A 132 2.88 -23.86 -6.28
C SER A 132 1.85 -25.01 -6.30
N SER A 133 0.58 -24.69 -6.56
CA SER A 133 -0.48 -25.69 -6.71
C SER A 133 -0.25 -26.57 -7.93
N LYS A 134 -0.56 -27.87 -7.81
CA LYS A 134 -0.47 -28.84 -8.91
C LYS A 134 -1.49 -28.59 -10.02
N GLN A 135 -2.48 -27.72 -9.80
CA GLN A 135 -3.48 -27.34 -10.80
C GLN A 135 -2.98 -26.15 -11.60
N LEU A 136 -2.64 -26.38 -12.87
CA LEU A 136 -2.06 -25.40 -13.78
C LEU A 136 -3.12 -24.39 -14.28
N HIS A 137 -3.60 -23.50 -13.40
CA HIS A 137 -4.43 -22.37 -13.81
C HIS A 137 -3.55 -21.21 -14.28
N ASN A 138 -3.84 -20.67 -15.46
CA ASN A 138 -3.15 -19.51 -15.99
C ASN A 138 -3.72 -18.25 -15.34
N TYR A 139 -3.03 -17.68 -14.35
CA TYR A 139 -3.42 -16.39 -13.74
C TYR A 139 -2.74 -15.18 -14.40
N ALA A 140 -1.99 -15.42 -15.48
CA ALA A 140 -1.37 -14.38 -16.29
C ALA A 140 -1.29 -14.83 -17.75
N PRO A 141 -1.38 -13.91 -18.73
CA PRO A 141 -1.39 -14.26 -20.15
C PRO A 141 -0.05 -14.82 -20.66
N ASN A 142 1.06 -14.36 -20.10
CA ASN A 142 2.41 -14.77 -20.49
C ASN A 142 3.37 -14.63 -19.29
N PRO A 143 4.55 -15.26 -19.32
CA PRO A 143 5.49 -15.26 -18.20
C PRO A 143 6.03 -13.87 -17.80
N VAL A 144 6.16 -12.93 -18.75
CA VAL A 144 6.63 -11.58 -18.46
C VAL A 144 5.56 -10.81 -17.69
N LEU A 145 4.34 -10.82 -18.21
CA LEU A 145 3.22 -10.17 -17.56
C LEU A 145 2.90 -10.82 -16.21
N ASP A 146 3.13 -12.13 -16.05
CA ASP A 146 3.03 -12.82 -14.76
C ASP A 146 3.90 -12.19 -13.67
N ILE A 147 5.19 -11.96 -14.00
CA ILE A 147 6.14 -11.33 -13.09
C ILE A 147 5.74 -9.87 -12.83
N MET A 148 5.25 -9.15 -13.85
CA MET A 148 4.78 -7.76 -13.68
C MET A 148 3.57 -7.69 -12.74
N LEU A 149 2.55 -8.50 -13.01
CA LEU A 149 1.29 -8.54 -12.27
C LEU A 149 1.49 -8.97 -10.82
N HIS A 150 2.31 -9.99 -10.58
CA HIS A 150 2.40 -10.63 -9.27
C HIS A 150 3.64 -10.22 -8.47
N GLY A 151 4.77 -9.89 -9.11
CA GLY A 151 6.05 -9.66 -8.44
C GLY A 151 6.46 -8.19 -8.43
N ILE A 152 6.50 -7.55 -9.59
CA ILE A 152 6.93 -6.15 -9.72
C ILE A 152 5.96 -5.20 -9.01
N ASN A 153 4.67 -5.56 -8.85
CA ASN A 153 3.73 -4.80 -8.03
C ASN A 153 4.27 -4.55 -6.60
N SER A 154 4.88 -5.56 -5.96
CA SER A 154 5.43 -5.41 -4.60
C SER A 154 6.68 -4.57 -4.60
N VAL A 155 7.50 -4.69 -5.65
CA VAL A 155 8.72 -3.89 -5.80
C VAL A 155 8.37 -2.41 -5.91
N VAL A 156 7.41 -2.04 -6.76
CA VAL A 156 7.01 -0.63 -6.91
C VAL A 156 6.36 -0.08 -5.64
N MET A 157 5.55 -0.87 -4.95
CA MET A 157 4.94 -0.43 -3.68
C MET A 157 5.93 -0.39 -2.52
N MET A 158 6.98 -1.21 -2.55
CA MET A 158 8.12 -1.09 -1.63
C MET A 158 8.89 0.22 -1.87
N VAL A 159 9.08 0.62 -3.13
CA VAL A 159 9.67 1.93 -3.47
C VAL A 159 8.79 3.06 -2.91
N GLU A 160 7.47 3.03 -3.13
CA GLU A 160 6.57 4.04 -2.56
C GLU A 160 6.69 4.12 -1.02
N LEU A 161 6.72 2.97 -0.35
CA LEU A 161 6.88 2.87 1.10
C LEU A 161 8.22 3.46 1.58
N VAL A 162 9.33 3.10 0.95
CA VAL A 162 10.68 3.49 1.41
C VAL A 162 10.96 4.97 1.17
N PHE A 163 10.41 5.58 0.13
CA PHE A 163 10.68 6.99 -0.19
C PHE A 163 9.64 7.97 0.36
N SER A 164 8.46 7.50 0.79
CA SER A 164 7.43 8.37 1.36
C SER A 164 7.85 9.04 2.68
N GLY A 165 7.55 10.33 2.84
CA GLY A 165 7.87 11.09 4.06
C GLY A 165 6.81 11.04 5.16
N HIS A 166 5.59 10.60 4.84
CA HIS A 166 4.46 10.54 5.77
C HIS A 166 4.45 9.24 6.59
N PRO A 167 3.76 9.20 7.75
CA PRO A 167 3.79 8.05 8.63
C PRO A 167 2.93 6.88 8.12
N SER A 168 3.37 5.65 8.41
CA SER A 168 2.53 4.44 8.42
C SER A 168 2.14 4.13 9.88
N ARG A 169 0.84 3.97 10.17
CA ARG A 169 0.32 3.77 11.54
C ARG A 169 -0.36 2.39 11.68
N LEU A 170 -0.17 1.75 12.83
CA LEU A 170 -0.83 0.48 13.16
C LEU A 170 -2.36 0.61 13.12
N LEU A 171 -2.91 1.75 13.55
CA LEU A 171 -4.35 2.01 13.58
C LEU A 171 -5.04 1.91 12.21
N HIS A 172 -4.29 2.01 11.11
CA HIS A 172 -4.84 1.90 9.75
C HIS A 172 -4.98 0.47 9.24
N ILE A 173 -4.70 -0.55 10.07
CA ILE A 173 -4.78 -1.97 9.68
C ILE A 173 -6.17 -2.37 9.13
N MET A 174 -7.23 -1.69 9.57
CA MET A 174 -8.59 -1.95 9.10
C MET A 174 -8.79 -1.55 7.62
N GLN A 175 -7.98 -0.64 7.07
CA GLN A 175 -8.13 -0.16 5.70
C GLN A 175 -7.89 -1.27 4.65
N PRO A 176 -6.75 -1.99 4.63
CA PRO A 176 -6.57 -3.12 3.73
C PRO A 176 -7.54 -4.27 4.04
N LEU A 177 -7.94 -4.47 5.31
CA LEU A 177 -8.93 -5.50 5.66
C LEU A 177 -10.33 -5.21 5.11
N PHE A 178 -10.78 -3.96 5.13
CA PHE A 178 -12.06 -3.59 4.51
C PHE A 178 -12.04 -3.72 2.99
N PHE A 179 -10.90 -3.42 2.35
CA PHE A 179 -10.72 -3.69 0.93
C PHE A 179 -10.82 -5.20 0.63
N ALA A 180 -10.15 -6.04 1.40
CA ALA A 180 -10.24 -7.49 1.25
C ALA A 180 -11.65 -8.03 1.53
N LEU A 181 -12.36 -7.46 2.51
CA LEU A 181 -13.77 -7.78 2.78
C LEU A 181 -14.67 -7.42 1.60
N ALA A 182 -14.46 -6.26 0.98
CA ALA A 182 -15.22 -5.86 -0.22
C ALA A 182 -15.01 -6.86 -1.37
N TYR A 183 -13.76 -7.28 -1.61
CA TYR A 183 -13.46 -8.32 -2.58
C TYR A 183 -14.09 -9.67 -2.21
N LEU A 184 -14.03 -10.07 -0.94
CA LEU A 184 -14.66 -11.30 -0.44
C LEU A 184 -16.17 -11.29 -0.70
N LEU A 185 -16.87 -10.22 -0.34
CA LEU A 185 -18.31 -10.07 -0.57
C LEU A 185 -18.64 -10.14 -2.06
N PHE A 186 -17.83 -9.52 -2.91
CA PHE A 186 -17.94 -9.68 -4.35
C PHE A 186 -17.86 -11.16 -4.77
N THR A 187 -16.89 -11.93 -4.27
CA THR A 187 -16.78 -13.35 -4.64
C THR A 187 -17.97 -14.19 -4.16
N VAL A 188 -18.53 -13.90 -2.99
CA VAL A 188 -19.72 -14.58 -2.46
C VAL A 188 -20.93 -14.31 -3.36
N VAL A 189 -21.19 -13.02 -3.64
CA VAL A 189 -22.31 -12.62 -4.50
C VAL A 189 -22.15 -13.20 -5.91
N TYR A 190 -20.93 -13.17 -6.46
CA TYR A 190 -20.63 -13.72 -7.77
C TYR A 190 -20.95 -15.22 -7.85
N TYR A 191 -20.57 -16.00 -6.83
CA TYR A 191 -20.88 -17.42 -6.74
C TYR A 191 -22.39 -17.70 -6.71
N TYR A 192 -23.13 -17.05 -5.80
CA TYR A 192 -24.57 -17.27 -5.68
C TYR A 192 -25.38 -16.74 -6.88
N ALA A 193 -24.81 -15.84 -7.67
CA ALA A 193 -25.37 -15.42 -8.96
C ALA A 193 -25.11 -16.42 -10.11
N GLY A 194 -24.44 -17.55 -9.85
CA GLY A 194 -24.10 -18.55 -10.87
C GLY A 194 -22.86 -18.19 -11.69
N GLY A 195 -22.02 -17.29 -11.19
CA GLY A 195 -20.77 -16.88 -11.83
C GLY A 195 -19.78 -18.03 -12.01
N GLN A 196 -19.01 -17.97 -13.08
CA GLN A 196 -18.01 -18.97 -13.45
C GLN A 196 -16.71 -18.29 -13.87
N ASP A 197 -15.58 -18.93 -13.62
CA ASP A 197 -14.30 -18.48 -14.17
C ASP A 197 -14.25 -18.66 -15.71
N PRO A 198 -13.19 -18.18 -16.39
CA PRO A 198 -13.04 -18.32 -17.84
C PRO A 198 -13.01 -19.76 -18.36
N TRP A 199 -12.91 -20.76 -17.48
CA TRP A 199 -12.86 -22.18 -17.82
C TRP A 199 -14.15 -22.92 -17.43
N GLY A 200 -15.17 -22.22 -16.92
CA GLY A 200 -16.45 -22.79 -16.54
C GLY A 200 -16.49 -23.38 -15.12
N ASN A 201 -15.49 -23.13 -14.29
CA ASN A 201 -15.53 -23.55 -12.89
C ASN A 201 -16.35 -22.56 -12.05
N ALA A 202 -17.08 -23.07 -11.06
CA ALA A 202 -17.88 -22.24 -10.15
C ALA A 202 -17.05 -21.44 -9.11
N PHE A 203 -15.72 -21.59 -9.11
CA PHE A 203 -14.82 -20.83 -8.24
C PHE A 203 -13.95 -19.88 -9.05
N ILE A 204 -13.54 -18.75 -8.47
CA ILE A 204 -12.54 -17.84 -9.08
C ILE A 204 -11.12 -18.36 -8.80
N TYR A 205 -10.90 -18.81 -7.57
CA TYR A 205 -9.68 -19.48 -7.15
C TYR A 205 -10.07 -20.83 -6.57
N PRO A 206 -9.42 -21.95 -6.93
CA PRO A 206 -9.73 -23.26 -6.36
C PRO A 206 -9.65 -23.31 -4.82
N VAL A 207 -8.85 -22.42 -4.22
CA VAL A 207 -8.70 -22.29 -2.76
C VAL A 207 -9.82 -21.47 -2.09
N ILE A 208 -10.65 -20.77 -2.87
CA ILE A 208 -11.85 -20.04 -2.43
C ILE A 208 -13.04 -20.60 -3.21
N ASP A 209 -13.48 -21.78 -2.80
CA ASP A 209 -14.58 -22.54 -3.40
C ASP A 209 -15.80 -22.49 -2.48
N TRP A 210 -16.79 -21.65 -2.81
CA TRP A 210 -17.98 -21.46 -1.99
C TRP A 210 -18.94 -22.66 -1.98
N SER A 211 -18.71 -23.67 -2.84
CA SER A 211 -19.37 -24.98 -2.70
C SER A 211 -18.83 -25.78 -1.50
N LYS A 212 -17.66 -25.39 -0.97
CA LYS A 212 -16.97 -25.96 0.20
C LYS A 212 -16.75 -24.86 1.25
N PRO A 213 -17.82 -24.33 1.86
CA PRO A 213 -17.75 -23.12 2.69
C PRO A 213 -16.81 -23.27 3.89
N GLU A 214 -16.74 -24.44 4.52
CA GLU A 214 -15.85 -24.66 5.67
C GLU A 214 -14.37 -24.46 5.30
N GLN A 215 -13.92 -25.07 4.20
CA GLN A 215 -12.55 -24.95 3.70
C GLN A 215 -12.24 -23.51 3.25
N THR A 216 -13.19 -22.90 2.55
CA THR A 216 -13.08 -21.51 2.09
C THR A 216 -12.98 -20.53 3.26
N MET A 217 -13.76 -20.70 4.30
CA MET A 217 -13.69 -19.84 5.50
C MET A 217 -12.33 -19.95 6.21
N VAL A 218 -11.71 -21.13 6.25
CA VAL A 218 -10.34 -21.29 6.77
C VAL A 218 -9.35 -20.50 5.93
N VAL A 219 -9.38 -20.66 4.60
CA VAL A 219 -8.46 -19.95 3.68
C VAL A 219 -8.64 -18.44 3.78
N VAL A 220 -9.88 -17.95 3.79
CA VAL A 220 -10.20 -16.52 3.91
C VAL A 220 -9.71 -15.95 5.24
N THR A 221 -9.91 -16.68 6.34
CA THR A 221 -9.44 -16.23 7.67
C THR A 221 -7.92 -16.15 7.73
N LEU A 222 -7.22 -17.19 7.23
CA LEU A 222 -5.75 -17.18 7.16
C LEU A 222 -5.23 -16.06 6.25
N THR A 223 -5.91 -15.79 5.14
CA THR A 223 -5.56 -14.71 4.21
C THR A 223 -5.74 -13.34 4.88
N ALA A 224 -6.82 -13.13 5.65
CA ALA A 224 -7.05 -11.89 6.40
C ALA A 224 -5.99 -11.67 7.49
N LEU A 225 -5.63 -12.71 8.25
CA LEU A 225 -4.55 -12.65 9.24
C LEU A 225 -3.20 -12.37 8.56
N PHE A 226 -2.96 -12.97 7.40
CA PHE A 226 -1.74 -12.74 6.63
C PHE A 226 -1.68 -11.32 6.04
N LEU A 227 -2.81 -10.75 5.59
CA LEU A 227 -2.89 -9.36 5.16
C LEU A 227 -2.64 -8.39 6.33
N ALA A 228 -3.18 -8.70 7.51
CA ALA A 228 -2.87 -7.96 8.74
C ALA A 228 -1.35 -8.00 9.04
N LEU A 229 -0.70 -9.16 8.89
CA LEU A 229 0.75 -9.29 9.00
C LEU A 229 1.51 -8.44 7.96
N MET A 230 1.04 -8.39 6.71
CA MET A 230 1.64 -7.51 5.69
C MET A 230 1.54 -6.03 6.09
N HIS A 231 0.43 -5.60 6.70
CA HIS A 231 0.32 -4.24 7.23
C HIS A 231 1.30 -3.99 8.39
N LEU A 232 1.50 -4.96 9.28
CA LEU A 232 2.52 -4.86 10.32
C LEU A 232 3.92 -4.73 9.73
N LEU A 233 4.24 -5.48 8.67
CA LEU A 233 5.50 -5.36 7.93
C LEU A 233 5.66 -3.95 7.33
N VAL A 234 4.60 -3.39 6.73
CA VAL A 234 4.60 -2.01 6.21
C VAL A 234 4.94 -1.01 7.31
N VAL A 235 4.33 -1.14 8.49
CA VAL A 235 4.62 -0.27 9.63
C VAL A 235 6.06 -0.46 10.14
N ALA A 236 6.56 -1.69 10.17
CA ALA A 236 7.93 -1.99 10.59
C ALA A 236 8.96 -1.35 9.63
N VAL A 237 8.78 -1.53 8.32
CA VAL A 237 9.64 -0.93 7.29
C VAL A 237 9.57 0.60 7.34
N ALA A 238 8.38 1.19 7.46
CA ALA A 238 8.25 2.65 7.62
C ALA A 238 8.95 3.16 8.89
N SER A 239 8.84 2.42 10.00
CA SER A 239 9.51 2.78 11.26
C SER A 239 11.03 2.71 11.14
N ALA A 240 11.55 1.70 10.42
CA ALA A 240 12.97 1.56 10.12
C ALA A 240 13.46 2.70 9.21
N ARG A 241 12.73 2.99 8.13
CA ARG A 241 12.95 4.15 7.23
C ARG A 241 13.05 5.44 8.04
N ASP A 242 12.05 5.73 8.87
CA ASP A 242 12.02 6.97 9.65
C ASP A 242 13.19 7.05 10.64
N ALA A 243 13.59 5.92 11.24
CA ALA A 243 14.76 5.86 12.12
C ALA A 243 16.07 6.14 11.38
N ILE A 244 16.23 5.58 10.17
CA ILE A 244 17.39 5.84 9.30
C ILE A 244 17.43 7.31 8.90
N CYS A 245 16.32 7.88 8.41
CA CYS A 245 16.26 9.27 7.98
C CYS A 245 16.56 10.25 9.14
N ARG A 246 16.05 9.98 10.35
CA ARG A 246 16.39 10.78 11.54
C ARG A 246 17.89 10.74 11.85
N ARG A 247 18.51 9.55 11.81
CA ARG A 247 19.96 9.41 12.06
C ARG A 247 20.79 10.18 11.03
N LEU A 248 20.45 10.09 9.75
CA LEU A 248 21.17 10.80 8.68
C LEU A 248 21.10 12.33 8.83
N ARG A 249 19.93 12.86 9.24
CA ARG A 249 19.76 14.31 9.50
C ARG A 249 20.60 14.79 10.68
N THR A 250 20.63 14.03 11.78
CA THR A 250 21.46 14.37 12.94
C THR A 250 22.95 14.38 12.59
N THR A 251 23.42 13.38 11.84
CA THR A 251 24.82 13.34 11.39
C THR A 251 25.17 14.54 10.51
N ALA A 252 24.31 14.90 9.55
CA ALA A 252 24.54 16.05 8.67
C ALA A 252 24.58 17.38 9.44
N GLY A 253 23.76 17.54 10.49
CA GLY A 253 23.79 18.71 11.37
C GLY A 253 25.14 18.87 12.08
N ILE A 254 25.66 17.78 12.68
CA ILE A 254 26.96 17.79 13.37
C ILE A 254 28.10 18.22 12.44
N TYR A 255 28.11 17.77 11.18
CA TYR A 255 29.14 18.20 10.23
C TYR A 255 29.02 19.68 9.88
N ASN A 256 27.81 20.20 9.66
CA ASN A 256 27.62 21.61 9.32
C ASN A 256 28.01 22.54 10.47
N ASP A 257 27.76 22.15 11.72
CA ASP A 257 28.13 22.93 12.91
C ASP A 257 29.65 22.90 13.16
N GLY A 258 30.35 21.83 12.76
CA GLY A 258 31.80 21.68 12.92
C GLY A 258 32.67 22.56 12.00
N PHE A 259 32.09 23.21 10.99
CA PHE A 259 32.77 24.14 10.08
C PHE A 259 32.28 25.59 10.24
N GLY A 260 31.44 25.87 11.24
CA GLY A 260 30.68 27.12 11.36
C GLY A 260 31.28 28.23 12.24
N ASP A 261 32.29 27.97 13.07
CA ASP A 261 32.72 28.90 14.12
C ASP A 261 34.22 29.29 14.03
N GLU A 262 34.67 29.76 12.86
CA GLU A 262 35.93 30.53 12.75
C GLU A 262 35.71 31.78 11.87
N SER A 263 35.07 32.81 12.45
CA SER A 263 35.11 34.19 11.94
C SER A 263 35.12 35.21 13.07
#